data_AF-A0A565BZ50-F1
#
_entry.id   AF-A0A565BZ50-F1
#
_cell.length_a   1.000
_cell.length_b   1.000
_cell.length_c   1.000
_cell.angle_alpha   90.00
_cell.angle_beta   90.00
_cell.angle_gamma   90.00
#
_symmetry.space_group_name_H-M   'P 1'
#
loop_
_entity.id
_entity.type
_entity.pdbx_description
1 polymer ?
#
loop_
_entity_poly.entity_id
_entity_poly.type
_entity_poly.pdbx_seq_one_letter_code
_entity_poly.pdbx_strand_id
1 'polypeptide(L)' 'MKNLMTQFSYQVTYYENGDDAIAFLKKKKHEIDLVLWDYHMPNINGLEALKTIGKEMDLPVAND' A
#
# COMPACT_ATOMS: atom_id res chain seq x y z
N MET A 1 -9.10 -10.18 2.22
CA MET A 1 -8.97 -9.32 1.02
C MET A 1 -8.20 -9.97 -0.14
N LYS A 2 -7.00 -10.51 0.07
CA LYS A 2 -6.15 -11.12 -0.99
C LYS A 2 -6.89 -12.08 -1.94
N ASN A 3 -7.62 -13.07 -1.41
CA ASN A 3 -8.32 -14.06 -2.24
C ASN A 3 -9.37 -13.43 -3.18
N LEU A 4 -10.08 -12.41 -2.69
CA LEU A 4 -11.07 -11.68 -3.48
C LEU A 4 -10.40 -10.90 -4.62
N MET A 5 -9.32 -10.18 -4.32
CA MET A 5 -8.58 -9.43 -5.35
C MET A 5 -7.95 -10.36 -6.39
N THR A 6 -7.42 -11.51 -5.98
CA THR A 6 -6.91 -12.51 -6.93
C THR A 6 -8.03 -13.08 -7.82
N GLN A 7 -9.25 -13.26 -7.30
CA GLN A 7 -10.41 -13.66 -8.12
C GLN A 7 -10.75 -12.63 -9.21
N PHE A 8 -10.51 -11.35 -8.95
CA PHE A 8 -10.64 -10.27 -9.92
C PHE A 8 -9.39 -10.05 -10.79
N SER A 9 -8.45 -11.01 -10.79
CA SER A 9 -7.23 -10.99 -11.61
C SER A 9 -6.25 -9.84 -11.30
N TYR A 10 -6.30 -9.28 -10.09
CA TYR A 10 -5.25 -8.39 -9.62
C TYR A 10 -3.97 -9.15 -9.26
N GLN A 11 -2.81 -8.57 -9.56
CA GLN A 11 -1.54 -9.00 -8.98
C GLN A 11 -1.44 -8.40 -7.57
N VAL A 12 -1.32 -9.26 -6.56
CA VAL A 12 -1.36 -8.84 -5.16
C VAL A 12 -0.04 -9.14 -4.46
N THR A 13 0.63 -8.09 -3.98
CA THR A 13 1.73 -8.17 -3.02
C THR A 13 1.23 -7.64 -1.68
N TYR A 14 1.55 -8.31 -0.58
CA TYR A 14 1.11 -7.91 0.76
C TYR A 14 2.32 -7.84 1.71
N TYR A 15 2.23 -6.93 2.68
CA TYR A 15 3.23 -6.71 3.72
C TYR A 15 2.51 -6.58 5.06
N GLU A 16 3.06 -7.20 6.10
CA GLU A 16 2.55 -7.10 7.48
C GLU A 16 3.23 -5.96 8.27
N ASN A 17 4.37 -5.50 7.76
CA ASN A 17 5.14 -4.38 8.31
C ASN A 17 5.10 -3.22 7.31
N GLY A 18 4.76 -2.03 7.79
CA GLY A 18 4.62 -0.89 6.89
C GLY A 18 5.94 -0.27 6.43
N ASP A 19 7.06 -0.46 7.14
CA ASP A 19 8.37 0.04 6.70
C ASP A 19 8.82 -0.75 5.47
N ASP A 20 8.61 -2.06 5.48
CA ASP A 20 8.85 -2.93 4.32
C ASP A 20 7.95 -2.54 3.14
N ALA A 21 6.66 -2.26 3.41
CA ALA A 21 5.72 -1.82 2.40
C ALA A 21 6.15 -0.49 1.75
N ILE A 22 6.53 0.50 2.56
CA ILE A 22 6.98 1.82 2.08
C ILE A 22 8.30 1.68 1.29
N ALA A 23 9.24 0.85 1.77
CA ALA A 23 10.50 0.60 1.07
C ALA A 23 10.28 -0.07 -0.29
N PHE A 24 9.33 -1.00 -0.39
CA PHE A 24 8.92 -1.61 -1.65
C PHE A 24 8.29 -0.59 -2.59
N LEU A 25 7.29 0.16 -2.12
CA LEU A 25 6.62 1.18 -2.91
C LEU A 25 7.61 2.20 -3.47
N LYS A 26 8.61 2.63 -2.69
CA LYS A 26 9.65 3.58 -3.16
C LYS A 26 10.48 3.05 -4.32
N LYS A 27 10.73 1.74 -4.36
CA LYS A 27 11.48 1.07 -5.43
C LYS A 27 10.63 0.79 -6.67
N LYS A 28 9.33 0.59 -6.47
CA LYS A 28 8.41 0.03 -7.46
C LYS A 28 7.24 0.94 -7.81
N LYS A 29 7.31 2.23 -7.49
CA LYS A 29 6.18 3.17 -7.60
C LYS A 29 5.44 3.21 -8.94
N HIS A 30 6.13 2.94 -10.05
CA HIS A 30 5.54 2.95 -11.41
C HIS A 30 4.96 1.58 -11.84
N GLU A 31 5.07 0.57 -10.98
CA GLU A 31 4.57 -0.79 -11.21
C GLU A 31 3.32 -1.08 -10.35
N ILE A 32 2.80 -0.06 -9.64
CA ILE A 32 1.69 -0.19 -8.70
C ILE A 32 0.56 0.72 -9.14
N ASP A 33 -0.64 0.17 -9.23
CA ASP A 33 -1.84 0.90 -9.66
C ASP A 33 -2.72 1.36 -8.48
N LEU A 34 -2.65 0.65 -7.34
CA LEU A 34 -3.48 0.87 -6.17
C LEU A 34 -2.76 0.41 -4.90
N VAL A 35 -2.85 1.22 -3.84
CA VAL A 35 -2.43 0.81 -2.49
C VAL A 35 -3.66 0.71 -1.60
N LEU A 36 -3.80 -0.43 -0.93
CA LEU A 36 -4.72 -0.60 0.19
C LEU A 36 -3.89 -0.56 1.46
N TRP A 37 -4.18 0.40 2.34
CA TRP A 37 -3.43 0.60 3.58
C TRP A 37 -4.34 0.45 4.79
N ASP A 38 -3.97 -0.43 5.72
CA ASP A 38 -4.68 -0.56 7.00
C ASP A 38 -4.33 0.63 7.90
N TYR A 39 -5.36 1.31 8.40
CA TYR A 39 -5.19 2.42 9.33
C TYR A 39 -4.55 1.97 10.65
N HIS A 40 -4.83 0.74 11.09
CA HIS A 40 -4.36 0.16 12.34
C HIS A 40 -3.09 -0.66 12.16
N MET A 41 -2.02 -0.01 11.67
CA MET A 41 -0.69 -0.62 11.60
C MET A 41 0.11 -0.33 12.88
N PRO A 42 0.65 -1.35 13.56
CA PRO A 42 1.52 -1.12 14.71
C PRO A 42 2.81 -0.43 14.26
N ASN A 43 3.26 0.55 15.04
CA ASN A 43 4.53 1.26 14.87
C ASN A 43 4.64 2.20 13.66
N ILE A 44 3.59 2.35 12.83
CA ILE A 44 3.56 3.36 11.77
C ILE A 44 2.38 4.28 11.94
N ASN A 45 2.65 5.58 11.84
CA ASN A 45 1.61 6.57 11.72
C ASN A 45 0.96 6.47 10.32
N GLY A 46 -0.19 5.81 10.24
CA GLY A 46 -0.93 5.61 8.99
C GLY A 46 -1.14 6.92 8.21
N LEU A 47 -1.35 8.05 8.89
CA LEU A 47 -1.51 9.34 8.22
C LEU A 47 -0.22 9.81 7.52
N GLU A 48 0.95 9.58 8.11
CA GLU A 48 2.24 9.91 7.50
C GLU A 48 2.56 8.98 6.33
N ALA A 49 2.23 7.69 6.46
CA ALA A 49 2.34 6.72 5.37
C ALA A 49 1.45 7.14 4.18
N LEU A 50 0.18 7.44 4.42
CA LEU A 50 -0.77 7.91 3.40
C LEU A 50 -0.30 9.20 2.72
N LYS A 51 0.21 10.17 3.48
CA LYS A 51 0.78 11.40 2.92
C LYS A 51 1.99 11.11 2.04
N THR A 52 2.88 10.22 2.47
CA THR A 52 4.07 9.84 1.72
C THR A 52 3.66 9.17 0.40
N ILE A 53 2.77 8.19 0.47
CA ILE A 53 2.32 7.43 -0.70
C ILE A 53 1.55 8.32 -1.67
N GLY A 54 0.51 9.02 -1.21
CA GLY A 54 -0.32 9.85 -2.09
C GLY A 54 0.44 11.03 -2.71
N LYS A 55 1.32 11.69 -1.95
CA LYS A 55 2.02 12.90 -2.42
C LYS A 55 3.28 12.61 -3.23
N GLU A 56 4.05 11.58 -2.86
CA GLU A 56 5.34 11.29 -3.51
C GLU A 56 5.22 10.27 -4.65
N MET A 57 4.14 9.47 -4.65
CA MET A 57 3.97 8.36 -5.59
C MET A 57 2.81 8.55 -6.56
N ASP A 58 1.94 9.54 -6.33
CA ASP A 58 0.73 9.79 -7.13
C ASP A 58 -0.18 8.55 -7.25
N LEU A 59 -0.19 7.72 -6.20
CA LEU A 59 -0.96 6.50 -6.15
C LEU A 59 -2.31 6.74 -5.47
N PRO A 60 -3.42 6.22 -6.05
CA PRO A 60 -4.68 6.13 -5.32
C PRO A 60 -4.46 5.27 -4.07
N VAL A 61 -4.81 5.82 -2.90
CA VAL A 61 -4.78 5.07 -1.66
C VAL A 61 -6.19 4.95 -1.12
N ALA A 62 -6.62 3.71 -0.88
CA ALA A 62 -7.85 3.43 -0.16
C ALA A 62 -7.50 2.82 1.20
N ASN A 63 -8.27 3.22 2.21
CA ASN A 63 -8.21 2.61 3.53
C ASN A 63 -9.19 1.43 3.54
N ASP A 64 -8.76 0.30 4.10
CA ASP A 64 -9.64 -0.81 4.49
C ASP A 64 -10.18 -0.56 5.91
#